data_AF-A0A6N8SCE5-F1
#
_entry.id   AF-A0A6N8SCE5-F1
#
_cell.length_a   1.000
_cell.length_b   1.000
_cell.length_c   1.000
_cell.angle_alpha   90.00
_cell.angle_beta   90.00
_cell.angle_gamma   90.00
#
_symmetry.space_group_name_H-M   'P 1'
#
loop_
_entity.id
_entity.type
_entity.pdbx_description
1 polymer ?
#
loop_
_entity_poly.entity_id
_entity_poly.type
_entity_poly.pdbx_seq_one_letter_code
_entity_poly.pdbx_strand_id
1 'polypeptide(L)'
;MYIAEILALSAAVCIAMSGMLVSELRGRLPLLDLARLQMFAAFLMTGAVSLVIGGWRTVELWQFGYLAASSLFGIIIASTTYFATIYTAGPRATALLFSLTSPFAVLLGYVFLGETLSGQQGIGIACVLLGILLAIGARSPSKAKTVERTPWLGIALGVVTAFGQALGSLAARPAMASGVEPFTAMAVRSGLAALFFVLLVLVPHPVLKPASKITNRSLGFAAGSAFFGVGLGMSLLMAALAHGNVGIVSTLSSMTPVVILPMIWARTGIVPPAPAWMGAALAVIGTGLISL
;
A
#
# COMPACT_ATOMS: atom_id res chain seq x y z
N MET A 1 -12.10 -9.18 23.50
CA MET A 1 -11.40 -10.35 22.93
C MET A 1 -11.23 -10.32 21.40
N TYR A 2 -11.88 -9.41 20.65
CA TYR A 2 -11.72 -9.31 19.18
C TYR A 2 -11.35 -7.91 18.65
N ILE A 3 -10.80 -7.06 19.51
CA ILE A 3 -10.57 -5.64 19.16
C ILE A 3 -9.51 -5.54 18.07
N ALA A 4 -8.42 -6.31 18.16
CA ALA A 4 -7.35 -6.30 17.16
C ALA A 4 -7.83 -6.78 15.79
N GLU A 5 -8.68 -7.81 15.76
CA GLU A 5 -9.23 -8.38 14.53
C GLU A 5 -10.18 -7.41 13.83
N ILE A 6 -11.05 -6.73 14.60
CA ILE A 6 -11.93 -5.69 14.06
C ILE A 6 -11.11 -4.52 13.51
N LEU A 7 -10.04 -4.10 14.21
CA LEU A 7 -9.14 -3.05 13.78
C LEU A 7 -8.39 -3.44 12.49
N ALA A 8 -7.90 -4.68 12.39
CA ALA A 8 -7.19 -5.18 11.21
C ALA A 8 -8.11 -5.27 9.98
N LEU A 9 -9.34 -5.75 10.15
CA LEU A 9 -10.35 -5.76 9.09
C LEU A 9 -10.75 -4.35 8.67
N SER A 10 -10.95 -3.45 9.63
CA SER A 10 -11.25 -2.04 9.36
C SER A 10 -10.10 -1.38 8.59
N ALA A 11 -8.84 -1.69 8.92
CA ALA A 11 -7.68 -1.24 8.19
C ALA A 11 -7.71 -1.73 6.72
N ALA A 12 -8.01 -3.02 6.49
CA ALA A 12 -8.12 -3.56 5.13
C ALA A 12 -9.23 -2.85 4.31
N VAL A 13 -10.37 -2.55 4.93
CA VAL A 13 -11.47 -1.77 4.31
C VAL A 13 -11.02 -0.35 3.98
N CYS A 14 -10.35 0.33 4.92
CA CYS A 14 -9.84 1.69 4.70
C CYS A 14 -8.79 1.74 3.57
N ILE A 15 -7.89 0.76 3.50
CA ILE A 15 -6.88 0.67 2.44
C ILE A 15 -7.55 0.38 1.08
N ALA A 16 -8.54 -0.52 1.03
CA ALA A 16 -9.31 -0.78 -0.20
C ALA A 16 -10.05 0.48 -0.67
N MET A 17 -10.67 1.23 0.25
CA MET A 17 -11.31 2.52 -0.03
C MET A 17 -10.32 3.55 -0.57
N SER A 18 -9.11 3.64 0.00
CA SER A 18 -8.06 4.52 -0.51
C SER A 18 -7.70 4.21 -1.96
N GLY A 19 -7.50 2.93 -2.29
CA GLY A 19 -7.24 2.49 -3.67
C GLY A 19 -8.37 2.82 -4.64
N MET A 20 -9.63 2.70 -4.20
CA MET A 20 -10.80 3.12 -4.98
C MET A 20 -10.83 4.63 -5.21
N LEU A 21 -10.54 5.46 -4.20
CA LEU A 21 -10.49 6.92 -4.35
C LEU A 21 -9.37 7.36 -5.29
N VAL A 22 -8.20 6.70 -5.23
CA VAL A 22 -7.12 6.93 -6.19
C VAL A 22 -7.55 6.59 -7.61
N SER A 23 -8.33 5.51 -7.81
CA SER A 23 -8.79 5.14 -9.15
C SER A 23 -9.69 6.19 -9.81
N GLU A 24 -10.44 6.98 -9.02
CA GLU A 24 -11.27 8.10 -9.51
C GLU A 24 -10.46 9.31 -9.99
N LEU A 25 -9.18 9.38 -9.62
CA LEU A 25 -8.26 10.43 -10.06
C LEU A 25 -7.57 10.09 -11.39
N ARG A 26 -7.69 8.85 -11.86
CA ARG A 26 -7.15 8.40 -13.16
C ARG A 26 -7.69 9.30 -14.27
N GLY A 27 -6.79 9.92 -15.02
CA GLY A 27 -7.11 10.85 -16.12
C GLY A 27 -7.55 12.25 -15.69
N ARG A 28 -7.68 12.53 -14.38
CA ARG A 28 -8.05 13.84 -13.83
C ARG A 28 -6.91 14.56 -13.13
N LEU A 29 -5.98 13.80 -12.57
CA LEU A 29 -4.84 14.33 -11.83
C LEU A 29 -3.56 13.58 -12.21
N PRO A 30 -2.48 14.27 -12.62
CA PRO A 30 -1.19 13.65 -12.87
C PRO A 30 -0.66 12.90 -11.64
N LEU A 31 0.11 11.84 -11.87
CA LEU A 31 0.64 10.99 -10.80
C LEU A 31 1.50 11.75 -9.79
N LEU A 32 2.33 12.69 -10.27
CA LEU A 32 3.20 13.49 -9.41
C LEU A 32 2.40 14.43 -8.50
N ASP A 33 1.34 15.05 -9.03
CA ASP A 33 0.45 15.90 -8.25
C ASP A 33 -0.32 15.09 -7.20
N LEU A 34 -0.80 13.90 -7.58
CA LEU A 34 -1.42 12.97 -6.65
C LEU A 34 -0.45 12.59 -5.52
N ALA A 35 0.76 12.15 -5.87
CA ALA A 35 1.76 11.74 -4.88
C ALA A 35 2.11 12.88 -3.93
N ARG A 36 2.33 14.08 -4.47
CA ARG A 36 2.59 15.29 -3.67
C ARG A 36 1.45 15.60 -2.71
N LEU A 37 0.21 15.68 -3.21
CA LEU A 37 -0.96 16.01 -2.38
C LEU A 37 -1.21 14.94 -1.32
N GLN A 38 -1.09 13.67 -1.68
CA GLN A 38 -1.34 12.56 -0.78
C GLN A 38 -0.27 12.51 0.32
N MET A 39 1.02 12.64 -0.03
CA MET A 39 2.12 12.63 0.96
C MET A 39 2.09 13.85 1.86
N PHE A 40 1.75 15.03 1.33
CA PHE A 40 1.59 16.22 2.15
C PHE A 40 0.43 16.08 3.15
N ALA A 41 -0.72 15.57 2.69
CA ALA A 41 -1.86 15.29 3.58
C ALA A 41 -1.51 14.22 4.63
N ALA A 42 -0.82 13.14 4.24
CA ALA A 42 -0.36 12.11 5.15
C ALA A 42 0.62 12.65 6.20
N PHE A 43 1.56 13.51 5.81
CA PHE A 43 2.49 14.17 6.72
C PHE A 43 1.77 15.05 7.73
N LEU A 44 0.81 15.87 7.29
CA LEU A 44 0.04 16.72 8.20
C LEU A 44 -0.76 15.88 9.22
N MET A 45 -1.41 14.81 8.77
CA MET A 45 -2.22 13.95 9.65
C MET A 45 -1.35 13.21 10.67
N THR A 46 -0.30 12.53 10.20
CA THR A 46 0.59 11.73 11.07
C THR A 46 1.46 12.61 11.95
N GLY A 47 1.93 13.75 11.44
CA GLY A 47 2.68 14.75 12.20
C GLY A 47 1.84 15.38 13.31
N ALA A 48 0.58 15.74 13.04
CA ALA A 48 -0.32 16.27 14.07
C ALA A 48 -0.55 15.26 15.21
N VAL A 49 -0.80 14.00 14.88
CA VAL A 49 -0.97 12.92 15.89
C VAL A 49 0.33 12.72 16.68
N SER A 50 1.47 12.67 15.99
CA SER A 50 2.79 12.52 16.63
C SER A 50 3.12 13.68 17.58
N LEU A 51 2.74 14.92 17.26
CA LEU A 51 2.90 16.08 18.15
C LEU A 51 2.07 15.94 19.43
N VAL A 52 0.85 15.41 19.33
CA VAL A 52 -0.01 15.18 20.50
C VAL A 52 0.54 14.07 21.39
N ILE A 53 1.07 12.99 20.80
CA ILE A 53 1.66 11.84 21.52
C ILE A 53 3.04 12.20 22.10
N GLY A 54 3.73 13.19 21.53
CA GLY A 54 5.08 13.57 21.91
C GLY A 54 6.17 12.62 21.37
N GLY A 55 5.85 11.82 20.35
CA GLY A 55 6.73 10.78 19.80
C GLY A 55 8.02 11.33 19.15
N TRP A 56 8.05 12.61 18.77
CA TRP A 56 9.28 13.27 18.29
C TRP A 56 10.44 13.23 19.27
N ARG A 57 10.18 13.10 20.57
CA ARG A 57 11.23 12.97 21.60
C ARG A 57 11.98 11.64 21.54
N THR A 58 11.42 10.64 20.87
CA THR A 58 12.03 9.30 20.78
C THR A 58 12.90 9.13 19.53
N VAL A 59 13.05 10.17 18.70
CA VAL A 59 13.76 10.07 17.41
C VAL A 59 15.18 10.58 17.54
N GLU A 60 16.14 9.66 17.42
CA GLU A 60 17.56 9.96 17.35
C GLU A 60 18.05 10.13 15.89
N LEU A 61 19.18 10.81 15.71
CA LEU A 61 19.70 11.16 14.38
C LEU A 61 20.00 9.93 13.51
N TRP A 62 20.46 8.84 14.11
CA TRP A 62 20.75 7.60 13.37
C TRP A 62 19.47 6.88 12.90
N GLN A 63 18.37 6.95 13.68
CA GLN A 63 17.07 6.40 13.30
C GLN A 63 16.50 7.16 12.09
N PHE A 64 16.76 8.47 12.01
CA PHE A 64 16.37 9.28 10.86
C PHE A 64 16.97 8.75 9.55
N GLY A 65 18.22 8.29 9.56
CA GLY A 65 18.87 7.69 8.38
C GLY A 65 18.14 6.44 7.87
N TYR A 66 17.76 5.54 8.77
CA TYR A 66 16.97 4.34 8.45
C TYR A 66 15.56 4.70 7.95
N LEU A 67 14.90 5.68 8.57
CA LEU A 67 13.60 6.16 8.14
C LEU A 67 13.66 6.90 6.79
N ALA A 68 14.77 7.57 6.49
CA ALA A 68 15.00 8.18 5.18
C ALA A 68 15.17 7.14 4.08
N ALA A 69 15.98 6.10 4.33
CA ALA A 69 16.09 4.96 3.42
C ALA A 69 14.73 4.26 3.22
N SER A 70 13.99 4.08 4.31
CA SER A 70 12.63 3.53 4.28
C SER A 70 11.65 4.40 3.48
N SER A 71 11.75 5.73 3.59
CA SER A 71 10.96 6.68 2.81
C SER A 71 11.25 6.56 1.31
N LEU A 72 12.53 6.46 0.94
CA LEU A 72 12.93 6.32 -0.46
C LEU A 72 12.30 5.09 -1.13
N PHE A 73 12.48 3.91 -0.55
CA PHE A 73 11.98 2.67 -1.16
C PHE A 73 10.48 2.49 -0.93
N GLY A 74 10.03 2.63 0.32
CA GLY A 74 8.66 2.28 0.72
C GLY A 74 7.63 3.38 0.49
N ILE A 75 8.05 4.61 0.20
CA ILE A 75 7.10 5.70 -0.09
C ILE A 75 7.37 6.31 -1.45
N ILE A 76 8.55 6.89 -1.69
CA ILE A 76 8.82 7.63 -2.93
C ILE A 76 8.70 6.72 -4.15
N ILE A 77 9.40 5.58 -4.15
CA ILE A 77 9.34 4.61 -5.25
C ILE A 77 8.02 3.84 -5.21
N ALA A 78 7.69 3.21 -4.06
CA ALA A 78 6.53 2.34 -3.96
C ALA A 78 5.20 3.08 -4.16
N SER A 79 4.97 4.25 -3.57
CA SER A 79 3.69 4.97 -3.73
C SER A 79 3.52 5.50 -5.16
N THR A 80 4.59 6.01 -5.78
CA THR A 80 4.53 6.47 -7.18
C THR A 80 4.17 5.33 -8.11
N THR A 81 4.83 4.18 -7.95
CA THR A 81 4.55 2.98 -8.74
C THR A 81 3.19 2.37 -8.39
N TYR A 82 2.72 2.49 -7.14
CA TYR A 82 1.38 2.07 -6.72
C TYR A 82 0.29 2.85 -7.44
N PHE A 83 0.38 4.19 -7.45
CA PHE A 83 -0.58 5.03 -8.19
C PHE A 83 -0.51 4.76 -9.69
N ALA A 84 0.70 4.62 -10.24
CA ALA A 84 0.89 4.28 -11.65
C ALA A 84 0.27 2.90 -11.99
N THR A 85 0.37 1.93 -11.07
CA THR A 85 -0.27 0.62 -11.20
C THR A 85 -1.79 0.75 -11.17
N ILE A 86 -2.36 1.53 -10.25
CA ILE A 86 -3.82 1.80 -10.24
C ILE A 86 -4.26 2.45 -11.55
N TYR A 87 -3.48 3.41 -12.06
CA TYR A 87 -3.80 4.12 -13.30
C TYR A 87 -3.64 3.27 -14.56
N THR A 88 -2.93 2.14 -14.50
CA THR A 88 -2.67 1.28 -15.67
C THR A 88 -3.42 -0.05 -15.57
N ALA A 89 -3.25 -0.77 -14.47
CA ALA A 89 -3.84 -2.09 -14.21
C ALA A 89 -5.17 -2.04 -13.44
N GLY A 90 -5.51 -0.91 -12.82
CA GLY A 90 -6.73 -0.74 -12.03
C GLY A 90 -6.60 -1.24 -10.58
N PRO A 91 -7.48 -0.78 -9.67
CA PRO A 91 -7.35 -0.98 -8.23
C PRO A 91 -7.38 -2.46 -7.81
N ARG A 92 -8.15 -3.32 -8.51
CA ARG A 92 -8.21 -4.76 -8.26
C ARG A 92 -6.85 -5.44 -8.46
N ALA A 93 -6.23 -5.21 -9.61
CA ALA A 93 -4.94 -5.82 -9.94
C ALA A 93 -3.84 -5.26 -9.04
N THR A 94 -3.87 -3.96 -8.73
CA THR A 94 -2.94 -3.37 -7.78
C THR A 94 -3.03 -4.04 -6.41
N ALA A 95 -4.23 -4.24 -5.86
CA ALA A 95 -4.39 -4.88 -4.56
C ALA A 95 -3.80 -6.30 -4.52
N LEU A 96 -4.03 -7.09 -5.58
CA LEU A 96 -3.45 -8.44 -5.71
C LEU A 96 -1.93 -8.41 -5.82
N LEU A 97 -1.38 -7.55 -6.68
CA LEU A 97 0.07 -7.41 -6.83
C LEU A 97 0.72 -6.90 -5.54
N PHE A 98 0.03 -6.05 -4.78
CA PHE A 98 0.50 -5.57 -3.49
C PHE A 98 0.64 -6.69 -2.45
N SER A 99 -0.13 -7.79 -2.56
CA SER A 99 0.06 -8.98 -1.72
C SER A 99 1.44 -9.64 -1.91
N LEU A 100 2.16 -9.39 -3.00
CA LEU A 100 3.56 -9.82 -3.18
C LEU A 100 4.51 -9.21 -2.15
N THR A 101 4.10 -8.15 -1.45
CA THR A 101 4.89 -7.53 -0.38
C THR A 101 5.23 -8.56 0.70
N SER A 102 4.30 -9.48 1.03
CA SER A 102 4.53 -10.50 2.05
C SER A 102 5.59 -11.53 1.62
N PRO A 103 5.51 -12.17 0.43
CA PRO A 103 6.60 -12.96 -0.11
C PRO A 103 7.95 -12.24 -0.18
N PHE A 104 7.98 -10.99 -0.67
CA PHE A 104 9.23 -10.24 -0.74
C PHE A 104 9.80 -9.91 0.64
N ALA A 105 8.94 -9.60 1.62
CA ALA A 105 9.39 -9.32 2.99
C ALA A 105 10.07 -10.55 3.61
N VAL A 106 9.54 -11.75 3.42
CA VAL A 106 10.16 -12.99 3.91
C VAL A 106 11.48 -13.28 3.19
N LEU A 107 11.51 -13.14 1.86
CA LEU A 107 12.74 -13.37 1.08
C LEU A 107 13.85 -12.40 1.48
N LEU A 108 13.51 -11.12 1.67
CA LEU A 108 14.45 -10.11 2.17
C LEU A 108 14.85 -10.39 3.63
N GLY A 109 13.93 -10.87 4.46
CA GLY A 109 14.17 -11.41 5.80
C GLY A 109 15.27 -12.47 5.81
N TYR A 110 15.12 -13.47 4.95
CA TYR A 110 16.08 -14.55 4.79
C TYR A 110 17.45 -14.06 4.31
N VAL A 111 17.50 -13.21 3.28
CA VAL A 111 18.76 -12.76 2.66
C VAL A 111 19.53 -11.78 3.55
N PHE A 112 18.85 -10.81 4.17
CA PHE A 112 19.50 -9.69 4.85
C PHE A 112 19.57 -9.84 6.37
N LEU A 113 18.65 -10.58 6.99
CA LEU A 113 18.62 -10.79 8.45
C LEU A 113 19.05 -12.20 8.86
N GLY A 114 19.27 -13.11 7.90
CA GLY A 114 19.59 -14.50 8.19
C GLY A 114 18.43 -15.26 8.85
N GLU A 115 17.18 -14.78 8.67
CA GLU A 115 15.98 -15.50 9.10
C GLU A 115 15.89 -16.84 8.35
N THR A 116 15.36 -17.89 8.97
CA THR A 116 15.20 -19.19 8.30
C THR A 116 13.86 -19.29 7.59
N LEU A 117 13.85 -19.79 6.35
CA LEU A 117 12.63 -20.04 5.60
C LEU A 117 11.98 -21.35 6.08
N SER A 118 10.76 -21.29 6.60
CA SER A 118 10.01 -22.51 6.93
C SER A 118 9.35 -23.12 5.67
N GLY A 119 9.14 -24.44 5.66
CA GLY A 119 8.40 -25.09 4.57
C GLY A 119 6.98 -24.53 4.42
N GLN A 120 6.36 -24.11 5.53
CA GLN A 120 5.05 -23.47 5.55
C GLN A 120 5.06 -22.09 4.86
N GLN A 121 6.07 -21.27 5.10
CA GLN A 121 6.25 -19.99 4.40
C GLN A 121 6.41 -20.21 2.89
N GLY A 122 7.12 -21.27 2.47
CA GLY A 122 7.23 -21.66 1.06
C GLY A 122 5.88 -21.97 0.41
N ILE A 123 5.01 -22.73 1.10
CA ILE A 123 3.63 -23.00 0.63
C ILE A 123 2.83 -21.70 0.56
N GLY A 124 2.95 -20.84 1.57
CA GLY A 124 2.29 -19.54 1.59
C GLY A 124 2.67 -18.65 0.40
N ILE A 125 3.95 -18.59 0.05
CA ILE A 125 4.45 -17.88 -1.14
C ILE A 125 3.83 -18.46 -2.41
N ALA A 126 3.81 -19.79 -2.57
CA ALA A 126 3.21 -20.45 -3.72
C ALA A 126 1.71 -20.12 -3.84
N CYS A 127 0.97 -20.12 -2.73
CA CYS A 127 -0.45 -19.72 -2.70
C CYS A 127 -0.65 -18.26 -3.15
N VAL A 128 0.16 -17.31 -2.67
CA VAL A 128 0.06 -15.91 -3.10
C VAL A 128 0.29 -15.78 -4.61
N LEU A 129 1.33 -16.43 -5.14
CA LEU A 129 1.64 -16.39 -6.57
C LEU A 129 0.53 -17.00 -7.42
N LEU A 130 0.01 -18.18 -7.04
CA LEU A 130 -1.11 -18.82 -7.72
C LEU A 130 -2.38 -17.94 -7.67
N GLY A 131 -2.65 -17.31 -6.52
CA GLY A 131 -3.81 -16.44 -6.35
C GLY A 131 -3.77 -15.24 -7.30
N ILE A 132 -2.59 -14.62 -7.44
CA ILE A 132 -2.36 -13.52 -8.38
C ILE A 132 -2.52 -13.99 -9.82
N LEU A 133 -1.93 -15.13 -10.20
CA LEU A 133 -2.04 -15.67 -11.56
C LEU A 133 -3.49 -15.98 -11.93
N LEU A 134 -4.27 -16.59 -11.02
CA LEU A 134 -5.68 -16.89 -11.22
C LEU A 134 -6.53 -15.62 -11.36
N ALA A 135 -6.33 -14.63 -10.49
CA ALA A 135 -7.15 -13.42 -10.50
C ALA A 135 -6.80 -12.43 -11.62
N ILE A 136 -5.52 -12.32 -12.01
CA ILE A 136 -5.09 -11.49 -13.15
C ILE A 136 -5.40 -12.20 -14.47
N GLY A 137 -5.24 -13.52 -14.54
CA GLY A 137 -5.60 -14.33 -15.71
C GLY A 137 -7.12 -14.42 -15.95
N ALA A 138 -7.93 -14.06 -14.96
CA ALA A 138 -9.38 -14.05 -15.05
C ALA A 138 -9.88 -13.08 -16.13
N ARG A 139 -10.50 -13.63 -17.19
CA ARG A 139 -11.15 -12.82 -18.22
C ARG A 139 -12.45 -12.23 -17.65
N SER A 140 -12.66 -10.93 -17.89
CA SER A 140 -13.97 -10.32 -17.64
C SER A 140 -14.95 -10.79 -18.73
N PRO A 141 -16.14 -11.34 -18.41
CA PRO A 141 -17.10 -11.85 -19.40
C PRO A 141 -17.87 -10.76 -20.16
N SER A 142 -17.45 -9.50 -20.12
CA SER A 142 -18.21 -8.40 -20.74
C SER A 142 -18.08 -8.38 -22.27
N LYS A 143 -19.22 -8.30 -22.96
CA LYS A 143 -19.41 -8.19 -24.42
C LYS A 143 -18.94 -6.84 -25.01
N ALA A 144 -18.19 -6.03 -24.28
CA ALA A 144 -17.62 -4.78 -24.79
C ALA A 144 -16.28 -5.08 -25.49
N LYS A 145 -16.25 -4.85 -26.81
CA LYS A 145 -15.06 -4.94 -27.69
C LYS A 145 -13.97 -3.95 -27.24
N THR A 146 -13.17 -4.32 -26.25
CA THR A 146 -11.78 -3.90 -25.92
C THR A 146 -11.51 -4.28 -24.46
N VAL A 147 -11.53 -5.58 -24.14
CA VAL A 147 -11.00 -6.04 -22.85
C VAL A 147 -9.48 -5.93 -22.93
N GLU A 148 -8.94 -4.74 -22.65
CA GLU A 148 -7.51 -4.54 -22.48
C GLU A 148 -7.04 -5.51 -21.40
N ARG A 149 -6.18 -6.45 -21.79
CA ARG A 149 -5.37 -7.24 -20.86
C ARG A 149 -4.75 -6.27 -19.86
N THR A 150 -4.66 -6.67 -18.59
CA THR A 150 -3.86 -5.92 -17.61
C THR A 150 -2.51 -5.62 -18.27
N PRO A 151 -2.18 -4.34 -18.52
CA PRO A 151 -1.00 -4.02 -19.31
C PRO A 151 0.22 -4.56 -18.58
N TRP A 152 1.15 -5.16 -19.32
CA TRP A 152 2.42 -5.66 -18.76
C TRP A 152 3.12 -4.59 -17.90
N LEU A 153 3.06 -3.33 -18.36
CA LEU A 153 3.56 -2.19 -17.62
C LEU A 153 2.93 -2.08 -16.22
N GLY A 154 1.62 -2.25 -16.08
CA GLY A 154 0.96 -2.22 -14.78
C GLY A 154 1.38 -3.38 -13.88
N ILE A 155 1.57 -4.59 -14.44
CA ILE A 155 2.09 -5.73 -13.68
C ILE A 155 3.51 -5.43 -13.17
N ALA A 156 4.40 -4.97 -14.05
CA ALA A 156 5.77 -4.62 -13.69
C ALA A 156 5.81 -3.53 -12.60
N LEU A 157 5.01 -2.46 -12.75
CA LEU A 157 4.91 -1.40 -11.75
C LEU A 157 4.38 -1.92 -10.40
N GLY A 158 3.41 -2.84 -10.41
CA GLY A 158 2.88 -3.43 -9.19
C GLY A 158 3.89 -4.33 -8.47
N VAL A 159 4.71 -5.07 -9.22
CA VAL A 159 5.83 -5.84 -8.65
C VAL A 159 6.88 -4.91 -8.04
N VAL A 160 7.26 -3.83 -8.73
CA VAL A 160 8.19 -2.81 -8.20
C VAL A 160 7.61 -2.17 -6.94
N THR A 161 6.30 -1.92 -6.92
CA THR A 161 5.60 -1.38 -5.75
C THR A 161 5.75 -2.30 -4.54
N ALA A 162 5.41 -3.59 -4.71
CA ALA A 162 5.47 -4.57 -3.63
C ALA A 162 6.90 -4.78 -3.14
N PHE A 163 7.86 -4.82 -4.05
CA PHE A 163 9.28 -4.95 -3.70
C PHE A 163 9.82 -3.71 -2.97
N GLY A 164 9.51 -2.51 -3.47
CA GLY A 164 9.87 -1.25 -2.82
C GLY A 164 9.25 -1.13 -1.43
N GLN A 165 8.00 -1.59 -1.26
CA GLN A 165 7.36 -1.60 0.06
C GLN A 165 7.99 -2.60 1.02
N ALA A 166 8.37 -3.79 0.55
CA ALA A 166 9.08 -4.78 1.35
C ALA A 166 10.46 -4.27 1.78
N LEU A 167 11.23 -3.66 0.86
CA LEU A 167 12.51 -3.00 1.17
C LEU A 167 12.34 -1.83 2.14
N GLY A 168 11.32 -0.99 1.94
CA GLY A 168 11.04 0.13 2.83
C GLY A 168 10.68 -0.35 4.24
N SER A 169 9.88 -1.41 4.35
CA SER A 169 9.56 -2.05 5.62
C SER A 169 10.82 -2.59 6.30
N LEU A 170 11.68 -3.30 5.55
CA LEU A 170 12.96 -3.81 6.05
C LEU A 170 13.86 -2.68 6.56
N ALA A 171 14.03 -1.60 5.79
CA ALA A 171 14.84 -0.46 6.17
C ALA A 171 14.32 0.25 7.44
N ALA A 172 13.00 0.22 7.70
CA ALA A 172 12.41 0.78 8.92
C ALA A 172 12.58 -0.12 10.15
N ARG A 173 12.81 -1.43 10.00
CA ARG A 173 12.86 -2.39 11.12
C ARG A 173 13.82 -1.97 12.25
N PRO A 174 15.07 -1.54 12.00
CA PRO A 174 15.99 -1.14 13.06
C PRO A 174 15.47 0.06 13.89
N ALA A 175 14.90 1.06 13.21
CA ALA A 175 14.31 2.22 13.88
C ALA A 175 13.11 1.81 14.75
N MET A 176 12.23 0.95 14.21
CA MET A 176 11.07 0.44 14.97
C MET A 176 11.50 -0.42 16.17
N ALA A 177 12.52 -1.27 16.01
CA ALA A 177 13.04 -2.12 17.09
C ALA A 177 13.65 -1.32 18.23
N SER A 178 14.16 -0.11 17.95
CA SER A 178 14.66 0.81 18.98
C SER A 178 13.57 1.59 19.72
N GLY A 179 12.29 1.32 19.46
CA GLY A 179 11.16 1.92 20.17
C GLY A 179 10.65 3.24 19.57
N VAL A 180 11.00 3.55 18.32
CA VAL A 180 10.43 4.72 17.62
C VAL A 180 8.92 4.56 17.49
N GLU A 181 8.21 5.60 17.90
CA GLU A 181 6.75 5.63 17.84
C GLU A 181 6.26 5.56 16.37
N PRO A 182 5.33 4.64 16.01
CA PRO A 182 4.89 4.40 14.62
C PRO A 182 4.35 5.62 13.86
N PHE A 183 3.54 6.48 14.49
CA PHE A 183 3.01 7.68 13.85
C PHE A 183 4.13 8.68 13.54
N THR A 184 5.10 8.80 14.44
CA THR A 184 6.30 9.63 14.26
C THR A 184 7.19 9.09 13.16
N ALA A 185 7.42 7.77 13.11
CA ALA A 185 8.14 7.12 12.01
C ALA A 185 7.45 7.38 10.66
N MET A 186 6.12 7.29 10.60
CA MET A 186 5.36 7.59 9.39
C MET A 186 5.39 9.08 9.05
N ALA A 187 5.36 9.98 10.03
CA ALA A 187 5.50 11.42 9.83
C ALA A 187 6.86 11.77 9.22
N VAL A 188 7.95 11.19 9.74
CA VAL A 188 9.29 11.38 9.14
C VAL A 188 9.32 10.86 7.71
N ARG A 189 8.82 9.63 7.47
CA ARG A 189 8.85 9.03 6.13
C ARG A 189 8.02 9.84 5.14
N SER A 190 6.78 10.18 5.48
CA SER A 190 5.86 10.94 4.62
C SER A 190 6.31 12.39 4.42
N GLY A 191 6.91 13.02 5.44
CA GLY A 191 7.49 14.35 5.35
C GLY A 191 8.68 14.40 4.40
N LEU A 192 9.59 13.42 4.47
CA LEU A 192 10.71 13.29 3.52
C LEU A 192 10.21 13.06 2.08
N ALA A 193 9.18 12.23 1.90
CA ALA A 193 8.58 12.01 0.59
C ALA A 193 7.87 13.26 0.06
N ALA A 194 7.14 13.97 0.91
CA ALA A 194 6.50 15.24 0.56
C ALA A 194 7.53 16.28 0.15
N LEU A 195 8.62 16.43 0.90
CA LEU A 195 9.73 17.31 0.56
C LEU A 195 10.34 16.93 -0.80
N PHE A 196 10.60 15.64 -1.03
CA PHE A 196 11.12 15.16 -2.31
C PHE A 196 10.19 15.52 -3.48
N PHE A 197 8.87 15.27 -3.36
CA PHE A 197 7.91 15.60 -4.41
C PHE A 197 7.75 17.12 -4.62
N VAL A 198 7.89 17.94 -3.58
CA VAL A 198 7.90 19.40 -3.71
C VAL A 198 9.16 19.87 -4.43
N LEU A 199 10.34 19.36 -4.05
CA LEU A 199 11.60 19.70 -4.69
C LEU A 199 11.65 19.23 -6.16
N LEU A 200 11.04 18.09 -6.48
CA LEU A 200 10.92 17.61 -7.86
C LEU A 200 10.17 18.59 -8.77
N VAL A 201 9.20 19.35 -8.25
CA VAL A 201 8.48 20.36 -9.03
C VAL A 201 9.37 21.56 -9.38
N LEU A 202 10.43 21.82 -8.60
CA LEU A 202 11.40 22.88 -8.89
C LEU A 202 12.33 22.51 -10.05
N VAL A 203 12.40 21.23 -10.41
CA VAL A 203 13.21 20.79 -11.56
C VAL A 203 12.50 21.20 -12.85
N PRO A 204 13.12 22.02 -13.71
CA PRO A 204 12.49 22.57 -14.92
C PRO A 204 12.43 21.51 -16.03
N HIS A 205 11.60 20.48 -15.84
CA HIS A 205 11.35 19.42 -16.81
C HIS A 205 9.87 19.40 -17.22
N PRO A 206 9.53 19.30 -18.51
CA PRO A 206 8.15 19.40 -19.00
C PRO A 206 7.21 18.33 -18.43
N VAL A 207 7.74 17.15 -18.08
CA VAL A 207 6.99 16.03 -17.45
C VAL A 207 6.69 16.28 -15.97
N LEU A 208 7.44 17.18 -15.31
CA LEU A 208 7.30 17.50 -13.90
C LEU A 208 6.43 18.75 -13.66
N LYS A 209 5.92 19.37 -14.74
CA LYS A 209 5.06 20.54 -14.64
C LYS A 209 3.75 20.17 -13.93
N PRO A 210 3.39 20.87 -12.85
CA PRO A 210 2.12 20.65 -12.17
C PRO A 210 0.93 20.85 -13.11
N ALA A 211 -0.17 20.16 -12.86
CA ALA A 211 -1.42 20.41 -13.54
C ALA A 211 -1.81 21.90 -13.44
N SER A 212 -2.20 22.49 -14.57
CA SER A 212 -2.54 23.91 -14.66
C SER A 212 -3.75 24.30 -13.80
N LYS A 213 -4.65 23.34 -13.50
CA LYS A 213 -5.78 23.51 -12.59
C LYS A 213 -6.05 22.22 -11.81
N ILE A 214 -5.84 22.25 -10.50
CA ILE A 214 -6.29 21.21 -9.58
C ILE A 214 -7.71 21.57 -9.14
N THR A 215 -8.69 20.74 -9.47
CA THR A 215 -10.09 20.96 -9.07
C THR A 215 -10.28 20.59 -7.59
N ASN A 216 -11.13 21.32 -6.85
CA ASN A 216 -11.45 21.03 -5.44
C ASN A 216 -11.91 19.58 -5.23
N ARG A 217 -12.61 18.99 -6.22
CA ARG A 217 -13.02 17.59 -6.21
C ARG A 217 -11.83 16.62 -6.25
N SER A 218 -10.81 16.90 -7.08
CA SER A 218 -9.58 16.10 -7.15
C SER A 218 -8.76 16.21 -5.87
N LEU A 219 -8.73 17.42 -5.28
CA LEU A 219 -8.11 17.64 -3.98
C LEU A 219 -8.82 16.82 -2.88
N GLY A 220 -10.16 16.83 -2.87
CA GLY A 220 -10.96 16.04 -1.93
C GLY A 220 -10.72 14.53 -2.06
N PHE A 221 -10.62 14.00 -3.28
CA PHE A 221 -10.28 12.59 -3.48
C PHE A 221 -8.83 12.26 -3.07
N ALA A 222 -7.86 13.13 -3.37
CA ALA A 222 -6.48 12.94 -2.96
C ALA A 222 -6.34 12.95 -1.43
N ALA A 223 -6.91 13.95 -0.76
CA ALA A 223 -6.94 14.06 0.69
C ALA A 223 -7.71 12.90 1.33
N GLY A 224 -8.85 12.51 0.77
CA GLY A 224 -9.63 11.35 1.20
C GLY A 224 -8.83 10.05 1.07
N SER A 225 -8.09 9.87 -0.02
CA SER A 225 -7.22 8.70 -0.20
C SER A 225 -6.08 8.66 0.83
N ALA A 226 -5.50 9.81 1.17
CA ALA A 226 -4.48 9.91 2.22
C ALA A 226 -5.06 9.58 3.59
N PHE A 227 -6.25 10.12 3.88
CA PHE A 227 -6.97 9.90 5.12
C PHE A 227 -7.35 8.43 5.31
N PHE A 228 -8.01 7.79 4.33
CA PHE A 228 -8.35 6.38 4.44
C PHE A 228 -7.12 5.45 4.35
N GLY A 229 -6.09 5.83 3.59
CA GLY A 229 -4.89 5.02 3.44
C GLY A 229 -3.94 5.14 4.63
N VAL A 230 -3.15 6.21 4.67
CA VAL A 230 -2.10 6.42 5.68
C VAL A 230 -2.69 6.92 7.00
N GLY A 231 -3.71 7.78 6.96
CA GLY A 231 -4.28 8.40 8.17
C GLY A 231 -5.04 7.43 9.07
N LEU A 232 -5.99 6.66 8.52
CA LEU A 232 -6.82 5.70 9.25
C LEU A 232 -6.33 4.28 9.06
N GLY A 233 -6.09 3.84 7.82
CA GLY A 233 -5.73 2.45 7.51
C GLY A 233 -4.48 1.97 8.27
N MET A 234 -3.38 2.71 8.12
CA MET A 234 -2.13 2.36 8.83
C MET A 234 -2.24 2.51 10.34
N SER A 235 -3.01 3.47 10.82
CA SER A 235 -3.23 3.71 12.26
C SER A 235 -4.01 2.58 12.92
N LEU A 236 -5.11 2.15 12.29
CA LEU A 236 -5.90 1.01 12.71
C LEU A 236 -5.05 -0.28 12.67
N LEU A 237 -4.20 -0.43 11.66
CA LEU A 237 -3.28 -1.56 11.56
C LEU A 237 -2.26 -1.57 12.71
N MET A 238 -1.64 -0.43 13.02
CA MET A 238 -0.71 -0.32 14.14
C MET A 238 -1.40 -0.57 15.48
N ALA A 239 -2.62 -0.05 15.66
CA ALA A 239 -3.43 -0.33 16.85
C ALA A 239 -3.79 -1.81 16.96
N ALA A 240 -4.07 -2.48 15.84
CA ALA A 240 -4.33 -3.93 15.80
C ALA A 240 -3.08 -4.73 16.21
N LEU A 241 -1.90 -4.36 15.68
CA LEU A 241 -0.64 -5.00 16.02
C LEU A 241 -0.25 -4.80 17.49
N ALA A 242 -0.58 -3.64 18.08
CA ALA A 242 -0.30 -3.37 19.48
C ALA A 242 -1.12 -4.24 20.45
N HIS A 243 -2.31 -4.69 20.05
CA HIS A 243 -3.25 -5.41 20.93
C HIS A 243 -3.51 -6.87 20.49
N GLY A 244 -2.92 -7.32 19.39
CA GLY A 244 -3.23 -8.60 18.75
C GLY A 244 -2.01 -9.38 18.31
N ASN A 245 -2.23 -10.64 17.93
CA ASN A 245 -1.18 -11.48 17.38
C ASN A 245 -0.80 -10.99 15.98
N VAL A 246 0.49 -10.73 15.76
CA VAL A 246 1.04 -10.21 14.50
C VAL A 246 0.63 -11.07 13.30
N GLY A 247 0.60 -12.40 13.44
CA GLY A 247 0.20 -13.33 12.39
C GLY A 247 -1.26 -13.17 11.99
N ILE A 248 -2.16 -13.12 12.98
CA ILE A 248 -3.60 -12.94 12.76
C ILE A 248 -3.87 -11.56 12.14
N VAL A 249 -3.27 -10.50 12.69
CA VAL A 249 -3.44 -9.12 12.20
C VAL A 249 -2.93 -8.97 10.77
N SER A 250 -1.77 -9.56 10.46
CA SER A 250 -1.19 -9.52 9.10
C SER A 250 -2.08 -10.24 8.09
N THR A 251 -2.64 -11.40 8.46
CA THR A 251 -3.59 -12.16 7.63
C THR A 251 -4.85 -11.34 7.34
N LEU A 252 -5.46 -10.75 8.38
CA LEU A 252 -6.68 -9.96 8.26
C LEU A 252 -6.46 -8.67 7.46
N SER A 253 -5.34 -7.98 7.66
CA SER A 253 -4.98 -6.79 6.87
C SER A 253 -4.79 -7.10 5.38
N SER A 254 -4.37 -8.33 5.09
CA SER A 254 -4.16 -8.81 3.72
C SER A 254 -5.45 -9.17 3.00
N MET A 255 -6.63 -9.02 3.64
CA MET A 255 -7.95 -9.18 3.01
C MET A 255 -8.33 -8.05 2.07
N THR A 256 -7.50 -7.00 1.95
CA THR A 256 -7.70 -5.87 1.02
C THR A 256 -8.12 -6.31 -0.40
N PRO A 257 -7.50 -7.31 -1.06
CA PRO A 257 -7.90 -7.77 -2.39
C PRO A 257 -9.27 -8.47 -2.43
N VAL A 258 -9.72 -9.05 -1.31
CA VAL A 258 -11.07 -9.64 -1.20
C VAL A 258 -12.10 -8.53 -0.98
N VAL A 259 -11.80 -7.59 -0.10
CA VAL A 259 -12.69 -6.46 0.25
C VAL A 259 -12.90 -5.50 -0.91
N ILE A 260 -11.92 -5.35 -1.80
CA ILE A 260 -12.04 -4.44 -2.94
C ILE A 260 -13.01 -4.96 -4.02
N LEU A 261 -13.23 -6.28 -4.11
CA LEU A 261 -14.14 -6.89 -5.11
C LEU A 261 -15.60 -6.42 -4.96
N PRO A 262 -16.24 -6.51 -3.78
CA PRO A 262 -17.61 -5.99 -3.61
C PRO A 262 -17.68 -4.47 -3.76
N MET A 263 -16.62 -3.72 -3.39
CA MET A 263 -16.58 -2.27 -3.62
C MET A 263 -16.60 -1.91 -5.11
N ILE A 264 -15.83 -2.64 -5.91
CA ILE A 264 -15.83 -2.48 -7.38
C ILE A 264 -17.19 -2.88 -7.95
N TRP A 265 -17.78 -3.97 -7.48
CA TRP A 265 -19.10 -4.39 -7.92
C TRP A 265 -20.16 -3.32 -7.63
N ALA A 266 -20.19 -2.78 -6.41
CA ALA A 266 -21.12 -1.72 -6.01
C ALA A 266 -20.95 -0.44 -6.84
N ARG A 267 -19.72 -0.10 -7.26
CA ARG A 267 -19.44 1.09 -8.07
C ARG A 267 -19.69 0.90 -9.57
N THR A 268 -19.36 -0.26 -10.11
CA THR A 268 -19.42 -0.52 -11.56
C THR A 268 -20.70 -1.23 -12.01
N GLY A 269 -21.43 -1.84 -11.07
CA GLY A 269 -22.57 -2.72 -11.35
C GLY A 269 -22.18 -4.08 -11.96
N ILE A 270 -20.90 -4.31 -12.24
CA ILE A 270 -20.40 -5.53 -12.90
C ILE A 270 -19.85 -6.50 -11.86
N VAL A 271 -20.40 -7.71 -11.83
CA VAL A 271 -19.95 -8.76 -10.91
C VAL A 271 -18.53 -9.21 -11.30
N PRO A 272 -17.55 -9.18 -10.37
CA PRO A 272 -16.23 -9.72 -10.61
C PRO A 272 -16.29 -11.22 -10.92
N PRO A 273 -15.52 -11.72 -11.90
CA PRO A 273 -15.59 -13.11 -12.31
C PRO A 273 -15.11 -14.05 -11.20
N ALA A 274 -15.59 -15.30 -11.17
CA ALA A 274 -15.26 -16.29 -10.15
C ALA A 274 -13.75 -16.46 -9.88
N PRO A 275 -12.84 -16.46 -10.89
CA PRO A 275 -11.41 -16.60 -10.62
C PRO A 275 -10.80 -15.38 -9.91
N ALA A 276 -11.43 -14.20 -9.96
CA ALA A 276 -10.99 -13.04 -9.17
C ALA A 276 -11.23 -13.26 -7.67
N TRP A 277 -12.36 -13.85 -7.30
CA TRP A 277 -12.67 -14.22 -5.92
C TRP A 277 -11.77 -15.33 -5.42
N MET A 278 -11.58 -16.39 -6.21
CA MET A 278 -10.69 -17.49 -5.86
C MET A 278 -9.25 -17.03 -5.69
N GLY A 279 -8.76 -16.18 -6.60
CA GLY A 279 -7.39 -15.68 -6.51
C GLY A 279 -7.17 -14.73 -5.33
N ALA A 280 -8.15 -13.88 -5.01
CA ALA A 280 -8.10 -13.04 -3.82
C ALA A 280 -8.11 -13.88 -2.53
N ALA A 281 -8.97 -14.91 -2.44
CA ALA A 281 -9.00 -15.83 -1.31
C ALA A 281 -7.67 -16.57 -1.15
N LEU A 282 -7.10 -17.06 -2.25
CA LEU A 282 -5.83 -17.80 -2.23
C LEU A 282 -4.65 -16.89 -1.83
N ALA A 283 -4.66 -15.61 -2.23
CA ALA A 283 -3.68 -14.63 -1.79
C ALA A 283 -3.77 -14.34 -0.28
N VAL A 284 -4.98 -14.26 0.27
CA VAL A 284 -5.19 -14.11 1.73
C VAL A 284 -4.69 -15.34 2.49
N ILE A 285 -5.07 -16.55 2.04
CA ILE A 285 -4.63 -17.81 2.66
C ILE A 285 -3.10 -17.90 2.63
N GLY A 286 -2.48 -17.60 1.48
CA GLY A 286 -1.03 -17.63 1.34
C GLY A 286 -0.32 -16.64 2.25
N THR A 287 -0.86 -15.43 2.38
CA THR A 287 -0.30 -14.43 3.31
C THR A 287 -0.47 -14.85 4.77
N GLY A 288 -1.57 -15.53 5.10
CA GLY A 288 -1.76 -16.10 6.43
C GLY A 288 -0.77 -17.21 6.75
N LEU A 289 -0.52 -18.14 5.81
CA LEU A 289 0.49 -19.18 5.97
C LEU A 289 1.90 -18.63 6.15
N ILE A 290 2.21 -17.50 5.52
CA ILE A 290 3.49 -16.79 5.70
C ILE A 290 3.61 -16.19 7.11
N SER A 291 2.50 -15.70 7.65
CA SER A 291 2.48 -14.93 8.90
C SER A 291 2.34 -15.79 10.16
N LEU A 292 2.08 -17.09 9.99
CA LEU A 292 1.99 -18.14 11.02
C LEU A 292 3.33 -18.87 11.14
#